data_AF-A0A958SYJ9-F1
#
_entry.id   AF-A0A958SYJ9-F1
#
_cell.length_a   1.000
_cell.length_b   1.000
_cell.length_c   1.000
_cell.angle_alpha   90.00
_cell.angle_beta   90.00
_cell.angle_gamma   90.00
#
_symmetry.space_group_name_H-M   'P 1'
#
loop_
_entity.id
_entity.type
_entity.pdbx_description
1 polymer ?
#
loop_
_entity_poly.entity_id
_entity_poly.type
_entity_poly.pdbx_seq_one_letter_code
_entity_poly.pdbx_strand_id
1 'polypeptide(L)' 'MERTKCYHCGDTCDKTVINYDDKTFCCNGCKTVYEIFSENDLTCYY' A
#
# COMPACT_ATOMS: atom_id res chain seq x y z
N MET A 1 -7.27 -16.00 -14.41
CA MET A 1 -6.60 -15.72 -13.12
C MET A 1 -6.39 -14.23 -13.03
N GLU A 2 -7.24 -13.55 -12.27
CA GLU A 2 -7.05 -12.13 -11.96
C GLU A 2 -5.90 -12.02 -10.96
N ARG A 3 -4.80 -11.42 -11.39
CA ARG A 3 -3.64 -11.16 -10.53
C ARG A 3 -3.79 -9.76 -9.97
N THR A 4 -4.20 -9.68 -8.71
CA THR A 4 -4.29 -8.41 -7.99
C THR A 4 -2.90 -7.78 -7.97
N LYS A 5 -2.80 -6.54 -8.45
CA LYS A 5 -1.54 -5.80 -8.44
C LYS A 5 -1.48 -4.89 -7.24
N CYS A 6 -0.29 -4.75 -6.68
CA CYS A 6 -0.06 -3.80 -5.61
C CYS A 6 -0.08 -2.37 -6.17
N TYR A 7 -0.80 -1.51 -5.48
CA TYR A 7 -0.88 -0.09 -5.75
C TYR A 7 0.47 0.64 -5.56
N HIS A 8 1.28 0.18 -4.60
CA HIS A 8 2.57 0.80 -4.29
C HIS A 8 3.72 0.26 -5.15
N CYS A 9 3.86 -1.07 -5.23
CA CYS A 9 5.00 -1.75 -5.85
C CYS A 9 4.73 -2.08 -7.33
N GLY A 10 3.47 -2.15 -7.77
CA GLY A 10 3.08 -2.58 -9.12
C GLY A 10 3.19 -4.09 -9.38
N ASP A 11 3.86 -4.83 -8.49
CA ASP A 11 3.99 -6.28 -8.53
C ASP A 11 2.67 -7.00 -8.25
N THR A 12 2.62 -8.26 -8.65
CA THR A 12 1.48 -9.14 -8.38
C THR A 12 1.48 -9.60 -6.92
N CYS A 13 0.32 -9.46 -6.28
CA CYS A 13 0.07 -9.94 -4.95
C CYS A 13 -0.23 -11.45 -5.01
N ASP A 14 0.81 -12.28 -5.15
CA ASP A 14 0.66 -13.72 -5.39
C ASP A 14 0.36 -14.54 -4.12
N LYS A 15 0.70 -14.03 -2.93
CA LYS A 15 0.52 -14.76 -1.65
C LYS A 15 -0.41 -14.06 -0.67
N THR A 16 -0.21 -12.76 -0.49
CA THR A 16 -0.92 -12.01 0.53
C THR A 16 -1.36 -10.69 -0.08
N VAL A 17 -2.67 -10.53 -0.18
CA VAL A 17 -3.31 -9.32 -0.67
C VAL A 17 -3.80 -8.56 0.54
N ILE A 18 -3.32 -7.33 0.73
CA ILE A 18 -3.74 -6.49 1.84
C ILE A 18 -4.58 -5.36 1.27
N ASN A 19 -5.84 -5.27 1.68
CA ASN A 19 -6.74 -4.20 1.29
C ASN A 19 -6.74 -3.12 2.36
N TYR A 20 -6.44 -1.89 1.98
CA TYR A 20 -6.44 -0.73 2.87
C TYR A 20 -6.79 0.51 2.05
N ASP A 21 -7.72 1.34 2.55
CA ASP A 21 -8.16 2.59 1.90
C ASP A 21 -8.60 2.40 0.43
N ASP A 22 -9.34 1.33 0.15
CA ASP A 22 -9.75 0.93 -1.22
C ASP A 22 -8.57 0.68 -2.19
N LYS A 23 -7.35 0.56 -1.66
CA LYS A 23 -6.13 0.17 -2.37
C LYS A 23 -5.70 -1.22 -1.96
N THR A 24 -4.84 -1.80 -2.79
CA THR A 24 -4.33 -3.15 -2.58
C THR A 24 -2.82 -3.18 -2.49
N PHE A 25 -2.27 -3.95 -1.55
CA PHE A 25 -0.85 -3.98 -1.27
C PHE A 25 -0.28 -5.40 -1.27
N CYS A 26 0.94 -5.54 -1.83
CA CYS A 26 1.69 -6.80 -1.94
C CYS A 26 2.24 -7.27 -0.59
N CYS A 27 2.43 -6.36 0.36
CA CYS A 27 2.96 -6.65 1.69
C CYS A 27 2.65 -5.53 2.68
N ASN A 28 2.82 -5.81 3.98
CA ASN A 28 2.65 -4.81 5.03
C ASN A 28 3.60 -3.62 4.84
N GLY A 29 4.81 -3.82 4.30
CA GLY A 29 5.73 -2.72 4.00
C GLY A 29 5.14 -1.71 3.01
N CYS A 30 4.50 -2.19 1.94
CA CYS A 30 3.84 -1.32 0.96
C CYS A 30 2.63 -0.58 1.56
N LYS A 31 1.88 -1.25 2.42
CA LYS A 31 0.79 -0.62 3.20
C LYS A 31 1.35 0.45 4.14
N THR A 32 2.37 0.13 4.92
CA THR A 32 2.98 1.05 5.90
C THR A 32 3.59 2.26 5.21
N VAL A 33 4.26 2.11 4.06
CA VAL A 33 4.75 3.27 3.30
C VAL A 33 3.58 4.13 2.85
N TYR A 34 2.48 3.54 2.34
CA TYR A 34 1.28 4.31 1.98
C TYR A 34 0.64 5.01 3.18
N GLU A 35 0.51 4.33 4.33
CA GLU A 35 0.02 4.92 5.59
C GLU A 35 0.90 6.09 6.03
N ILE A 36 2.23 5.91 6.03
CA ILE A 36 3.18 6.97 6.35
C ILE A 36 2.96 8.14 5.38
N PHE A 37 2.99 7.95 4.07
CA PHE A 37 2.78 9.05 3.12
C PHE A 37 1.41 9.72 3.29
N SER A 38 0.35 8.94 3.50
CA SER A 38 -1.03 9.45 3.67
C SER A 38 -1.23 10.19 5.00
N GLU A 39 -0.52 9.80 6.06
CA GLU A 39 -0.54 10.46 7.36
C GLU A 39 0.43 11.65 7.41
N ASN A 40 1.53 11.61 6.65
CA ASN A 40 2.59 12.64 6.67
C ASN A 40 2.24 13.91 5.89
N ASP A 41 1.14 13.95 5.14
CA ASP A 41 0.58 15.22 4.63
C ASP A 41 0.17 16.18 5.78
N LEU A 42 0.06 15.70 7.03
CA LEU A 42 -0.36 16.51 8.19
C LEU A 42 0.73 16.78 9.24
N THR A 43 1.98 16.41 9.00
CA THR A 43 3.09 16.82 9.87
C THR A 43 4.14 17.59 9.10
N CYS A 44 3.75 18.80 8.70
CA CYS A 44 4.65 19.95 8.72
C CYS A 44 5.30 20.03 10.10
N TYR A 45 6.41 19.33 10.29
CA TYR A 45 7.34 19.61 11.37
C TYR A 45 8.03 20.92 11.04
N TYR A 46 7.44 22.04 11.46
CA TYR A 46 8.10 23.34 11.56
C TYR A 46 7.65 24.06 12.82
#